data_AF-G0J2C4-F1
#
_entry.id   AF-G0J2C4-F1
#
_cell.length_a   1.000
_cell.length_b   1.000
_cell.length_c   1.000
_cell.angle_alpha   90.00
_cell.angle_beta   90.00
_cell.angle_gamma   90.00
#
_symmetry.space_group_name_H-M   'P 1'
#
loop_
_entity.id
_entity.type
_entity.pdbx_description
1 polymer ?
#
loop_
_entity_poly.entity_id
_entity_poly.type
_entity_poly.pdbx_seq_one_letter_code
_entity_poly.pdbx_strand_id
1 'polypeptide(L)'
;MDLKLFKRLRENYEKFIAGAEKAVNGDNAKDQTRSVFFDRKTLEELLAKTDEKEGGIKIYLGMYDKETVKVRGEKEDSEDYIGKLTLILEASNDNSSTTNESWIMNGGKICPPNCN
;
A
#
# COMPACT_ATOMS: atom_id res chain seq x y z
N MET A 1 3.95 -21.50 1.45
CA MET A 1 3.44 -21.26 0.07
C MET A 1 4.51 -21.67 -0.92
N ASP A 2 4.15 -22.35 -2.01
CA ASP A 2 5.09 -22.69 -3.08
C ASP A 2 5.45 -21.47 -3.94
N LEU A 3 6.70 -21.38 -4.41
CA LEU A 3 7.19 -20.20 -5.15
C LEU A 3 6.50 -20.02 -6.51
N LYS A 4 6.11 -21.11 -7.19
CA LYS A 4 5.36 -21.02 -8.45
C LYS A 4 3.94 -20.52 -8.19
N LEU A 5 3.30 -21.01 -7.11
CA LEU A 5 1.97 -20.52 -6.70
C LEU A 5 2.01 -19.03 -6.32
N PHE A 6 3.02 -18.59 -5.56
CA PHE A 6 3.21 -17.17 -5.23
C PHE A 6 3.34 -16.30 -6.49
N LYS A 7 4.21 -16.70 -7.44
CA LYS A 7 4.38 -15.98 -8.70
C LYS A 7 3.08 -15.91 -9.49
N ARG A 8 2.34 -17.03 -9.55
CA ARG A 8 1.07 -17.08 -10.28
C ARG A 8 0.01 -16.17 -9.68
N LEU A 9 -0.09 -16.10 -8.34
CA LEU A 9 -1.01 -15.18 -7.66
C LEU A 9 -0.69 -13.72 -8.02
N ARG A 10 0.59 -13.34 -7.98
CA ARG A 10 1.02 -11.99 -8.35
C ARG A 10 0.73 -11.67 -9.82
N GLU A 11 1.10 -12.57 -10.74
CA GLU A 11 0.87 -12.40 -12.17
C GLU A 11 -0.61 -12.25 -12.53
N ASN A 12 -1.51 -12.98 -11.86
CA ASN A 12 -2.94 -12.88 -12.08
C ASN A 12 -3.45 -11.46 -11.75
N TYR A 13 -3.01 -10.89 -10.61
CA TYR A 13 -3.36 -9.54 -10.23
C TYR A 13 -2.75 -8.49 -11.16
N GLU A 14 -1.45 -8.61 -11.48
CA GLU A 14 -0.75 -7.71 -12.41
C GLU A 14 -1.45 -7.64 -13.78
N LYS A 15 -1.86 -8.79 -14.35
CA LYS A 15 -2.59 -8.83 -15.63
C LYS A 15 -3.97 -8.21 -15.51
N PHE A 16 -4.70 -8.52 -14.44
CA PHE A 16 -6.03 -7.97 -14.21
C PHE A 16 -5.98 -6.43 -14.13
N ILE A 17 -5.09 -5.89 -13.28
CA ILE A 17 -5.03 -4.46 -13.03
C ILE A 17 -4.49 -3.69 -14.25
N ALA A 18 -3.52 -4.24 -14.99
CA ALA A 18 -3.06 -3.63 -16.24
C ALA A 18 -4.16 -3.61 -17.31
N GLY A 19 -4.97 -4.67 -17.40
CA GLY A 19 -6.12 -4.72 -18.30
C GLY A 19 -7.21 -3.69 -17.92
N ALA A 20 -7.54 -3.59 -16.63
CA ALA A 20 -8.49 -2.61 -16.12
C ALA A 20 -8.01 -1.18 -16.39
N GLU A 21 -6.75 -0.88 -16.09
CA GLU A 21 -6.14 0.43 -16.32
C GLU A 21 -6.17 0.82 -17.80
N LYS A 22 -5.84 -0.12 -18.69
CA LYS A 22 -5.94 0.11 -20.14
C LYS A 22 -7.37 0.35 -20.60
N ALA A 23 -8.34 -0.34 -20.02
CA ALA A 23 -9.75 -0.15 -20.35
C ALA A 23 -10.26 1.25 -19.93
N VAL A 24 -9.74 1.79 -18.82
CA VAL A 24 -10.14 3.11 -18.30
C VAL A 24 -9.38 4.25 -18.99
N ASN A 25 -8.06 4.12 -19.15
CA ASN A 25 -7.18 5.22 -19.54
C ASN A 25 -6.64 5.11 -20.99
N GLY A 26 -6.92 4.02 -21.70
CA GLY A 26 -6.53 3.84 -23.10
C GLY A 26 -5.03 4.00 -23.31
N ASP A 27 -4.64 4.93 -24.19
CA ASP A 27 -3.23 5.22 -24.49
C ASP A 27 -2.50 5.92 -23.34
N ASN A 28 -3.23 6.47 -22.35
CA ASN A 28 -2.67 7.10 -21.15
C ASN A 28 -2.53 6.12 -19.98
N ALA A 29 -2.76 4.83 -20.20
CA ALA A 29 -2.66 3.79 -19.18
C ALA A 29 -1.26 3.78 -18.54
N LYS A 30 -1.22 3.81 -17.19
CA LYS A 30 0.03 3.81 -16.44
C LYS A 30 0.29 2.45 -15.79
N ASP A 31 1.54 2.17 -15.45
CA ASP A 31 1.84 1.00 -14.63
C ASP A 31 1.20 1.13 -13.24
N GLN A 32 0.45 0.12 -12.82
CA GLN A 32 -0.24 0.11 -11.54
C GLN A 32 0.61 -0.52 -10.42
N THR A 33 0.25 -0.23 -9.16
CA THR A 33 0.96 -0.77 -7.98
C THR A 33 0.99 -2.29 -8.00
N ARG A 34 2.20 -2.85 -7.93
CA ARG A 34 2.46 -4.30 -7.88
C ARG A 34 2.80 -4.76 -6.47
N SER A 35 3.43 -3.89 -5.69
CA SER A 35 3.74 -4.14 -4.28
C SER A 35 3.89 -2.86 -3.48
N VAL A 36 3.62 -2.96 -2.19
CA VAL A 36 3.92 -1.93 -1.19
C VAL A 36 4.80 -2.57 -0.13
N PHE A 37 6.00 -2.01 0.08
CA PHE A 37 6.95 -2.51 1.06
C PHE A 37 7.01 -1.58 2.28
N PHE A 38 6.96 -2.18 3.46
CA PHE A 38 7.23 -1.53 4.74
C PHE A 38 8.46 -2.17 5.33
N ASP A 39 9.39 -1.35 5.83
CA ASP A 39 10.55 -1.89 6.52
C ASP A 39 10.17 -2.46 7.89
N ARG A 40 11.09 -3.27 8.42
CA ARG A 40 10.90 -3.93 9.72
C ARG A 40 10.67 -2.92 10.84
N LYS A 41 11.41 -1.82 10.85
CA LYS A 41 11.35 -0.81 11.91
C LYS A 41 9.96 -0.20 11.99
N THR A 42 9.38 0.18 10.85
CA THR A 42 8.01 0.67 10.74
C THR A 42 7.00 -0.32 11.34
N LEU A 43 7.11 -1.60 11.01
CA LEU A 43 6.18 -2.61 11.50
C LEU A 43 6.32 -2.82 13.01
N GLU A 44 7.55 -2.88 13.53
CA GLU A 44 7.83 -3.02 14.95
C GLU A 44 7.35 -1.81 15.76
N GLU A 45 7.53 -0.59 15.25
CA GLU A 45 7.04 0.64 15.90
C GLU A 45 5.51 0.71 15.98
N LEU A 46 4.80 0.15 15.00
CA LEU A 46 3.34 0.04 15.06
C LEU A 46 2.89 -1.04 16.04
N LEU A 47 3.50 -2.23 15.98
CA LEU A 47 3.17 -3.34 16.89
C LEU A 47 3.49 -3.01 18.36
N ALA A 48 4.51 -2.18 18.61
CA ALA A 48 4.82 -1.72 19.97
C ALA A 48 3.70 -0.86 20.60
N LYS A 49 2.71 -0.41 19.81
CA LYS A 49 1.54 0.34 20.28
C LYS A 49 0.38 -0.58 20.67
N THR A 50 0.43 -1.86 20.31
CA THR A 50 -0.66 -2.81 20.53
C THR A 50 -0.41 -3.71 21.73
N ASP A 51 -1.42 -4.45 22.16
CA ASP A 51 -1.27 -5.50 23.17
C ASP A 51 -0.31 -6.60 22.69
N GLU A 52 0.54 -7.14 23.58
CA GLU A 52 1.55 -8.14 23.21
C GLU A 52 0.95 -9.48 22.73
N LYS A 53 -0.29 -9.80 23.13
CA LYS A 53 -0.95 -11.08 22.86
C LYS A 53 -2.02 -10.97 21.78
N GLU A 54 -2.80 -9.89 21.82
CA GLU A 54 -3.98 -9.69 20.96
C GLU A 54 -3.77 -8.59 19.92
N GLY A 55 -2.64 -7.89 20.00
CA GLY A 55 -2.29 -6.79 19.13
C GLY A 55 -1.83 -7.23 17.74
N GLY A 56 -2.11 -6.38 16.76
CA GLY A 56 -1.72 -6.59 15.38
C GLY A 56 -1.80 -5.33 14.53
N ILE A 57 -1.71 -5.53 13.22
CA ILE A 57 -1.82 -4.44 12.24
C ILE A 57 -3.04 -4.71 11.38
N LYS A 58 -3.97 -3.77 11.39
CA LYS A 58 -5.06 -3.69 10.42
C LYS A 58 -4.57 -2.98 9.17
N ILE A 59 -4.84 -3.58 8.01
CA ILE A 59 -4.31 -3.10 6.73
C ILE A 59 -5.48 -2.66 5.87
N TYR A 60 -5.46 -1.39 5.44
CA TYR A 60 -6.44 -0.84 4.50
C TYR A 60 -5.82 -0.70 3.12
N LEU A 61 -6.64 -0.97 2.12
CA LEU A 61 -6.36 -0.68 0.72
C LEU A 61 -6.85 0.75 0.45
N GLY A 62 -5.94 1.61 0.00
CA GLY A 62 -6.25 2.99 -0.39
C GLY A 62 -5.79 3.27 -1.81
N MET A 63 -6.18 4.40 -2.36
CA MET A 63 -5.71 4.89 -3.66
C MET A 63 -5.40 6.37 -3.52
N TYR A 64 -4.29 6.83 -4.09
CA TYR A 64 -3.97 8.25 -4.07
C TYR A 64 -4.74 9.02 -5.14
N ASP A 65 -5.15 10.21 -4.77
CA ASP A 65 -5.67 11.26 -5.63
C ASP A 65 -4.87 12.55 -5.42
N LYS A 66 -5.32 13.64 -6.04
CA LYS A 66 -4.64 14.95 -5.96
C LYS A 66 -4.57 15.51 -4.53
N GLU A 67 -5.47 15.13 -3.65
CA GLU A 67 -5.51 15.62 -2.27
C GLU A 67 -4.66 14.74 -1.36
N THR A 68 -4.88 13.43 -1.43
CA THR A 68 -4.28 12.44 -0.56
C THR A 68 -2.82 12.15 -0.90
N VAL A 69 -2.34 12.42 -2.12
CA VAL A 69 -0.94 12.19 -2.48
C VAL A 69 0.05 13.06 -1.69
N LYS A 70 -0.42 14.20 -1.16
CA LYS A 70 0.37 15.12 -0.33
C LYS A 70 0.88 14.47 0.96
N VAL A 71 0.24 13.41 1.44
CA VAL A 71 0.72 12.66 2.63
C VAL A 71 2.07 11.98 2.41
N ARG A 72 2.53 11.86 1.15
CA ARG A 72 3.87 11.36 0.81
C ARG A 72 4.96 12.43 0.93
N GLY A 73 4.59 13.69 1.18
CA GLY A 73 5.47 14.87 1.20
C GLY A 73 5.58 15.58 -0.15
N GLU A 74 6.19 16.77 -0.14
CA GLU A 74 6.48 17.59 -1.33
C GLU A 74 7.65 17.01 -2.15
N LYS A 75 7.49 15.81 -2.68
CA LYS A 75 8.46 15.25 -3.64
C LYS A 75 8.02 15.55 -5.07
N GLU A 76 9.00 15.82 -5.93
CA GLU A 76 8.80 16.05 -7.37
C GLU A 76 8.06 14.90 -8.07
N ASP A 77 8.06 13.69 -7.50
CA ASP A 77 7.42 12.49 -8.06
C ASP A 77 5.99 12.23 -7.54
N SER A 78 5.39 13.15 -6.78
CA SER A 78 4.06 12.92 -6.18
C SER A 78 2.97 12.61 -7.22
N GLU A 79 2.97 13.25 -8.39
CA GLU A 79 1.99 12.98 -9.44
C GLU A 79 2.03 11.54 -9.99
N ASP A 80 3.19 10.87 -9.92
CA ASP A 80 3.33 9.49 -10.38
C ASP A 80 2.54 8.50 -9.52
N TYR A 81 2.16 8.88 -8.30
CA TYR A 81 1.38 8.04 -7.40
C TYR A 81 -0.12 8.23 -7.56
N ILE A 82 -0.60 9.27 -8.25
CA ILE A 82 -2.03 9.50 -8.44
C ILE A 82 -2.65 8.33 -9.23
N GLY A 83 -3.73 7.77 -8.70
CA GLY A 83 -4.41 6.58 -9.22
C GLY A 83 -3.78 5.26 -8.81
N LYS A 84 -2.63 5.27 -8.11
CA LYS A 84 -1.98 4.05 -7.62
C LYS A 84 -2.58 3.59 -6.30
N LEU A 85 -2.74 2.27 -6.17
CA LEU A 85 -3.08 1.62 -4.91
C LEU A 85 -1.95 1.82 -3.88
N THR A 86 -2.30 2.06 -2.63
CA THR A 86 -1.41 2.09 -1.47
C THR A 86 -1.98 1.22 -0.35
N LEU A 87 -1.15 0.93 0.66
CA LEU A 87 -1.57 0.30 1.90
C LEU A 87 -1.44 1.30 3.04
N ILE A 88 -2.43 1.32 3.93
CA ILE A 88 -2.43 2.07 5.17
C ILE A 88 -2.41 1.05 6.30
N LEU A 89 -1.44 1.18 7.20
CA LEU A 89 -1.29 0.33 8.37
C LEU A 89 -1.86 1.03 9.59
N GLU A 90 -2.67 0.33 10.36
CA GLU A 90 -3.23 0.81 11.62
C GLU A 90 -2.91 -0.20 12.71
N ALA A 91 -2.25 0.25 13.78
CA ALA A 91 -2.10 -0.54 15.00
C ALA A 91 -3.50 -0.84 15.57
N SER A 92 -3.78 -2.09 15.89
CA SER A 92 -5.13 -2.52 16.27
C SER A 92 -5.07 -3.66 17.27
N ASN A 93 -5.91 -3.60 18.30
CA ASN A 93 -6.22 -4.73 19.16
C ASN A 93 -7.56 -5.32 18.70
N ASP A 94 -7.61 -6.62 18.44
CA ASP A 94 -8.83 -7.32 18.01
C ASP A 94 -9.56 -6.69 16.80
N ASN A 95 -8.80 -6.24 15.79
CA ASN A 95 -9.32 -5.66 14.55
C ASN A 95 -10.21 -4.39 14.72
N SER A 96 -10.20 -3.80 15.92
CA SER A 96 -10.85 -2.51 16.20
C SER A 96 -10.12 -1.36 15.50
N SER A 97 -10.85 -0.30 15.15
CA SER A 97 -10.24 0.93 14.63
C SER A 97 -9.84 1.85 15.77
N THR A 98 -8.69 2.49 15.64
CA THR A 98 -8.17 3.50 16.56
C THR A 98 -8.73 4.87 16.24
N THR A 99 -8.79 5.73 17.26
CA THR A 99 -9.02 7.17 17.10
C THR A 99 -7.72 7.96 17.19
N ASN A 100 -6.58 7.29 17.41
CA ASN A 100 -5.28 7.90 17.58
C ASN A 100 -4.51 7.93 16.25
N GLU A 101 -4.34 9.10 15.67
CA GLU A 101 -3.61 9.28 14.40
C GLU A 101 -2.18 8.71 14.43
N SER A 102 -1.52 8.71 15.59
CA SER A 102 -0.16 8.16 15.74
C SER A 102 -0.09 6.63 15.64
N TRP A 103 -1.23 5.95 15.56
CA TRP A 103 -1.37 4.52 15.33
C TRP A 103 -1.57 4.20 13.85
N ILE A 104 -1.71 5.22 13.00
CA ILE A 104 -1.95 5.09 11.57
C ILE A 104 -0.66 5.48 10.83
N MET A 105 -0.23 4.64 9.91
CA MET A 105 0.89 4.91 9.02
C MET A 105 0.51 4.65 7.57
N ASN A 106 0.80 5.63 6.72
CA ASN A 106 0.76 5.52 5.27
C ASN A 106 2.18 5.79 4.74
N GLY A 107 2.47 5.38 3.51
CA GLY A 107 3.72 5.76 2.84
C GLY A 107 4.72 4.62 2.69
N GLY A 108 4.24 3.37 2.65
CA GLY A 108 5.08 2.27 2.18
C GLY A 108 5.73 2.57 0.83
N LYS A 109 6.87 1.93 0.56
CA LYS A 109 7.58 2.05 -0.73
C LYS A 109 6.80 1.29 -1.79
N ILE A 110 6.19 2.05 -2.72
CA ILE A 110 5.34 1.51 -3.79
C ILE A 110 6.20 1.21 -5.01
N CYS A 111 6.03 0.01 -5.57
CA CYS A 111 6.57 -0.38 -6.86
C CYS A 111 5.43 -0.56 -7.87
N PRO A 112 5.45 0.11 -9.03
CA PRO A 112 6.29 1.28 -9.40
C PRO A 112 5.83 2.58 -8.71
N PRO A 113 6.70 3.61 -8.59
CA PRO A 113 7.98 3.76 -9.29
C PRO A 113 9.20 3.13 -8.60
N ASN A 114 9.11 2.78 -7.31
CA ASN A 114 10.26 2.32 -6.52
C ASN A 114 10.35 0.79 -6.49
N CYS A 115 10.81 0.20 -7.59
CA CYS A 115 10.93 -1.26 -7.73
C CYS A 115 12.33 -1.84 -7.40
N ASN A 116 13.23 -0.99 -6.88
CA ASN A 116 14.63 -1.34 -6.59
C ASN A 116 14.79 -2.12 -5.28
#